data_AF-A0A7X8G3Q5-F1
#
_entry.id   AF-A0A7X8G3Q5-F1
#
_cell.length_a   1.000
_cell.length_b   1.000
_cell.length_c   1.000
_cell.angle_alpha   90.00
_cell.angle_beta   90.00
_cell.angle_gamma   90.00
#
_symmetry.space_group_name_H-M   'P 1'
#
loop_
_entity.id
_entity.type
_entity.pdbx_description
1 polymer ?
#
loop_
_entity_poly.entity_id
_entity_poly.type
_entity_poly.pdbx_seq_one_letter_code
_entity_poly.pdbx_strand_id
1 'polypeptide(L)'
;MRKNKTRVFVFFVFLFIFIKGSRAYAEEVNYLDYVNASEILVVQNPQTVEDFEKILLYMDVSDTYTMLIPYMDRAVIPGDAIYNANKAFDLLRNKYPEFFASHTYFYCTREKAYGRPALNVSINSLEFESKDLQDKKRIFFETAKETVDDLIDHKVIDLEMNDYDKAKILFEWVVFNTTYDYDFVMKDRQTGYGAMVDKIAVCEGYVSAYNLLLRMVGIKDVIGIVGYSEDAGHIWTRAVLDGKTVYIDPTWGDPRNMNIDYDYFDIDRESLMQAHGRQGIVWWEDY
;
A
#
# COMPACT_ATOMS: atom_id res chain seq x y z
N MET A 1 -24.51 29.88 24.89
CA MET A 1 -23.85 29.17 23.78
C MET A 1 -22.42 28.83 24.17
N ARG A 2 -22.17 27.60 24.64
CA ARG A 2 -20.82 27.11 25.00
C ARG A 2 -20.18 26.51 23.74
N LYS A 3 -19.07 27.09 23.28
CA LYS A 3 -18.22 26.53 22.22
C LYS A 3 -17.42 25.35 22.80
N ASN A 4 -17.72 24.12 22.38
CA ASN A 4 -16.86 22.97 22.63
C ASN A 4 -15.59 23.13 21.80
N LYS A 5 -14.46 23.33 22.45
CA LYS A 5 -13.13 23.20 21.85
C LYS A 5 -12.72 21.73 21.93
N THR A 6 -12.70 21.04 20.80
CA THR A 6 -12.09 19.71 20.66
C THR A 6 -10.61 19.84 21.02
N ARG A 7 -10.18 19.17 22.10
CA ARG A 7 -8.75 19.06 22.46
C ARG A 7 -8.19 17.81 21.78
N VAL A 8 -7.36 18.02 20.77
CA VAL A 8 -6.53 16.96 20.18
C VAL A 8 -5.35 16.73 21.14
N PHE A 9 -5.20 15.52 21.67
CA PHE A 9 -4.03 15.10 22.41
C PHE A 9 -3.13 14.30 21.47
N VAL A 10 -1.98 14.88 21.10
CA VAL A 10 -0.90 14.17 20.39
C VAL A 10 0.03 13.60 21.45
N PHE A 11 0.15 12.27 21.52
CA PHE A 11 1.16 11.61 22.35
C PHE A 11 2.46 11.50 21.53
N PHE A 12 3.51 12.19 21.98
CA PHE A 12 4.90 11.90 21.58
C PHE A 12 5.41 10.75 22.46
N VAL A 13 5.89 9.67 21.87
CA VAL A 13 6.65 8.62 22.58
C VAL A 13 8.12 8.69 22.15
N PHE A 14 8.99 8.76 23.15
CA PHE A 14 10.42 9.01 23.06
C PHE A 14 11.25 7.77 22.64
N LEU A 15 12.29 8.05 21.87
CA LEU A 15 13.47 7.25 21.52
C LEU A 15 14.19 6.66 22.76
N PHE A 16 14.69 5.42 22.66
CA PHE A 16 15.76 4.89 23.53
C PHE A 16 16.85 4.13 22.76
N ILE A 17 18.08 4.27 23.26
CA ILE A 17 19.39 3.99 22.64
C ILE A 17 19.90 2.54 22.89
N PHE A 18 20.59 2.04 21.87
CA PHE A 18 21.41 0.83 21.65
C PHE A 18 22.10 0.06 22.80
N ILE A 19 22.25 -1.25 22.59
CA ILE A 19 23.36 -2.10 23.09
C ILE A 19 24.03 -2.81 21.89
N LYS A 20 25.36 -2.71 21.78
CA LYS A 20 26.21 -3.22 20.67
C LYS A 20 26.44 -4.73 20.73
N GLY A 21 26.33 -5.39 19.56
CA GLY A 21 26.89 -6.73 19.31
C GLY A 21 26.61 -7.25 17.89
N SER A 22 27.59 -7.08 16.98
CA SER A 22 27.78 -7.73 15.65
C SER A 22 26.70 -7.58 14.57
N ARG A 23 27.15 -7.07 13.39
CA ARG A 23 26.40 -6.51 12.24
C ARG A 23 25.66 -5.23 12.59
N ALA A 24 25.97 -4.15 11.87
CA ALA A 24 25.15 -2.95 11.89
C ALA A 24 23.75 -3.39 11.45
N TYR A 25 22.81 -3.47 12.39
CA TYR A 25 21.41 -3.48 12.02
C TYR A 25 21.23 -2.19 11.22
N ALA A 26 20.85 -2.31 9.95
CA ALA A 26 20.24 -1.20 9.24
C ALA A 26 19.21 -0.57 10.19
N GLU A 27 19.12 0.77 10.22
CA GLU A 27 18.05 1.41 11.00
C GLU A 27 16.73 0.72 10.65
N GLU A 28 16.03 0.24 11.68
CA GLU A 28 14.80 -0.53 11.52
C GLU A 28 13.83 0.28 10.67
N VAL A 29 13.26 -0.34 9.62
CA VAL A 29 12.42 0.39 8.66
C VAL A 29 11.19 0.93 9.38
N ASN A 30 11.06 2.26 9.41
CA ASN A 30 9.89 2.91 9.97
C ASN A 30 8.82 3.08 8.88
N TYR A 31 7.81 2.21 8.88
CA TYR A 31 6.72 2.23 7.89
C TYR A 31 5.98 3.57 7.83
N LEU A 32 6.00 4.36 8.92
CA LEU A 32 5.39 5.69 8.99
C LEU A 32 6.02 6.69 8.03
N ASP A 33 7.26 6.49 7.57
CA ASP A 33 7.94 7.43 6.69
C ASP A 33 7.32 7.44 5.27
N TYR A 34 6.65 6.35 4.91
CA TYR A 34 6.09 6.09 3.57
C TYR A 34 4.58 6.31 3.48
N VAL A 35 3.92 6.60 4.60
CA VAL A 35 2.50 6.94 4.66
C VAL A 35 2.33 8.38 5.12
N ASN A 36 1.30 9.08 4.65
CA ASN A 36 1.05 10.43 5.12
C ASN A 36 0.48 10.39 6.55
N ALA A 37 1.12 11.07 7.50
CA ALA A 37 0.69 11.06 8.91
C ALA A 37 -0.77 11.49 9.12
N SER A 38 -1.34 12.31 8.22
CA SER A 38 -2.76 12.69 8.27
C SER A 38 -3.73 11.55 7.92
N GLU A 39 -3.23 10.50 7.27
CA GLU A 39 -3.98 9.30 6.88
C GLU A 39 -3.98 8.24 7.99
N ILE A 40 -3.26 8.45 9.10
CA ILE A 40 -3.13 7.48 10.19
C ILE A 40 -3.67 8.08 11.48
N LEU A 41 -4.93 7.80 11.81
CA LEU A 41 -5.56 8.26 13.05
C LEU A 41 -6.50 7.20 13.60
N VAL A 42 -6.39 6.93 14.91
CA VAL A 42 -7.39 6.12 15.62
C VAL A 42 -8.65 6.97 15.80
N VAL A 43 -9.66 6.73 14.95
CA VAL A 43 -10.94 7.43 14.99
C VAL A 43 -11.83 6.82 16.07
N GLN A 44 -12.30 7.66 17.00
CA GLN A 44 -13.30 7.23 17.99
C GLN A 44 -14.68 7.13 17.34
N ASN A 45 -15.40 6.04 17.63
CA ASN A 45 -16.75 5.78 17.09
C ASN A 45 -16.81 5.87 15.55
N PRO A 46 -15.98 5.11 14.80
CA PRO A 46 -15.86 5.26 13.35
C PRO A 46 -17.21 5.03 12.67
N GLN A 47 -17.48 5.77 11.59
CA GLN A 47 -18.75 5.65 10.89
C GLN A 47 -18.56 5.67 9.39
N THR A 48 -17.72 6.56 8.87
CA THR A 48 -17.53 6.74 7.43
C THR A 48 -16.49 5.77 6.88
N VAL A 49 -16.46 5.60 5.56
CA VAL A 49 -15.40 4.83 4.87
C VAL A 49 -14.02 5.39 5.22
N GLU A 50 -13.86 6.72 5.18
CA GLU A 50 -12.61 7.41 5.51
C GLU A 50 -12.15 7.14 6.96
N ASP A 51 -13.08 7.05 7.91
CA ASP A 51 -12.74 6.69 9.30
C ASP A 51 -12.11 5.30 9.37
N PHE A 52 -12.68 4.34 8.64
CA PHE A 52 -12.17 2.97 8.60
C PHE A 52 -10.88 2.86 7.78
N GLU A 53 -10.70 3.64 6.71
CA GLU A 53 -9.43 3.67 5.97
C GLU A 53 -8.27 4.07 6.89
N LYS A 54 -8.46 5.13 7.70
CA LYS A 54 -7.46 5.58 8.68
C LYS A 54 -7.12 4.53 9.73
N ILE A 55 -8.14 3.80 10.21
CA ILE A 55 -7.97 2.73 11.21
C ILE A 55 -7.22 1.55 10.60
N LEU A 56 -7.59 1.11 9.40
CA LEU A 56 -7.00 -0.06 8.75
C LEU A 56 -5.54 0.22 8.33
N LEU A 57 -5.26 1.43 7.84
CA LEU A 57 -3.89 1.85 7.53
C LEU A 57 -3.03 1.93 8.79
N TYR A 58 -3.58 2.43 9.91
CA TYR A 58 -2.92 2.36 11.21
C TYR A 58 -2.65 0.92 11.64
N MET A 59 -3.65 0.04 11.54
CA MET A 59 -3.54 -1.37 11.88
C MET A 59 -2.40 -2.07 11.12
N ASP A 60 -2.29 -1.81 9.82
CA ASP A 60 -1.20 -2.36 9.01
C ASP A 60 0.16 -1.79 9.46
N VAL A 61 0.30 -0.47 9.49
CA VAL A 61 1.57 0.21 9.81
C VAL A 61 2.07 -0.11 11.22
N SER A 62 1.17 -0.43 12.16
CA SER A 62 1.53 -0.84 13.53
C SER A 62 1.53 -2.36 13.74
N ASP A 63 1.50 -3.16 12.67
CA ASP A 63 1.45 -4.63 12.68
C ASP A 63 0.38 -5.20 13.64
N THR A 64 -0.75 -4.50 13.73
CA THR A 64 -1.91 -4.80 14.59
C THR A 64 -3.06 -5.35 13.76
N TYR A 65 -3.06 -6.67 13.54
CA TYR A 65 -3.99 -7.34 12.63
C TYR A 65 -5.38 -7.64 13.21
N THR A 66 -5.60 -7.34 14.49
CA THR A 66 -6.92 -7.43 15.13
C THR A 66 -7.06 -6.31 16.15
N MET A 67 -8.18 -5.60 16.09
CA MET A 67 -8.45 -4.43 16.92
C MET A 67 -9.89 -4.42 17.40
N LEU A 68 -10.05 -4.23 18.72
CA LEU A 68 -11.35 -4.02 19.35
C LEU A 68 -11.60 -2.53 19.53
N ILE A 69 -12.61 -1.99 18.84
CA ILE A 69 -12.92 -0.57 18.75
C ILE A 69 -14.23 -0.26 19.51
N PRO A 70 -14.16 0.21 20.77
CA PRO A 70 -15.35 0.53 21.54
C PRO A 70 -16.01 1.83 21.06
N TYR A 71 -17.35 1.82 21.01
CA TYR A 71 -18.15 3.03 20.79
C TYR A 71 -18.46 3.67 22.14
N MET A 72 -17.54 4.52 22.61
CA MET A 72 -17.58 5.08 23.96
C MET A 72 -18.77 6.03 24.17
N ASP A 73 -19.15 6.78 23.14
CA ASP A 73 -20.17 7.83 23.22
C ASP A 73 -21.51 7.41 22.62
N ARG A 74 -21.63 6.16 22.14
CA ARG A 74 -22.86 5.65 21.52
C ARG A 74 -23.35 4.38 22.20
N ALA A 75 -24.66 4.30 22.39
CA ALA A 75 -25.30 3.08 22.89
C ALA A 75 -25.44 1.99 21.81
N VAL A 76 -25.27 2.36 20.52
CA VAL A 76 -25.43 1.46 19.37
C VAL A 76 -24.41 1.84 18.29
N ILE A 77 -23.84 0.82 17.64
CA ILE A 77 -22.95 0.97 16.48
C ILE A 77 -23.82 1.32 15.25
N PRO A 78 -23.44 2.32 14.43
CA PRO A 78 -24.16 2.66 13.19
C PRO A 78 -24.49 1.43 12.34
N GLY A 79 -25.64 1.44 11.69
CA GLY A 79 -26.12 0.29 10.91
C GLY A 79 -25.20 -0.05 9.74
N ASP A 80 -24.63 0.98 9.13
CA ASP A 80 -23.73 0.98 7.97
C ASP A 80 -22.25 0.79 8.33
N ALA A 81 -21.87 0.78 9.61
CA ALA A 81 -20.47 0.76 10.02
C ALA A 81 -19.68 -0.44 9.44
N ILE A 82 -20.25 -1.65 9.49
CA ILE A 82 -19.59 -2.85 8.94
C ILE A 82 -19.48 -2.76 7.42
N TYR A 83 -20.50 -2.24 6.74
CA TYR A 83 -20.46 -2.02 5.29
C TYR A 83 -19.35 -1.04 4.92
N ASN A 84 -19.25 0.10 5.64
CA ASN A 84 -18.21 1.09 5.42
C ASN A 84 -16.81 0.54 5.73
N ALA A 85 -16.67 -0.35 6.73
CA ALA A 85 -15.40 -1.00 7.04
C ALA A 85 -14.95 -1.98 5.94
N ASN A 86 -15.87 -2.78 5.39
CA ASN A 86 -15.56 -3.66 4.24
C ASN A 86 -15.18 -2.82 3.02
N LYS A 87 -15.95 -1.78 2.72
CA LYS A 87 -15.63 -0.88 1.61
C LYS A 87 -14.26 -0.23 1.78
N ALA A 88 -13.91 0.26 2.97
CA ALA A 88 -12.60 0.84 3.25
C ALA A 88 -11.45 -0.16 3.02
N PHE A 89 -11.62 -1.41 3.44
CA PHE A 89 -10.63 -2.46 3.18
C PHE A 89 -10.41 -2.69 1.68
N ASP A 90 -11.49 -2.81 0.91
CA ASP A 90 -11.42 -2.99 -0.55
C ASP A 90 -10.73 -1.80 -1.24
N LEU A 91 -11.00 -0.57 -0.79
CA LEU A 91 -10.36 0.63 -1.35
C LEU A 91 -8.86 0.66 -1.02
N LEU A 92 -8.47 0.34 0.22
CA LEU A 92 -7.05 0.35 0.64
C LEU A 92 -6.21 -0.73 -0.04
N ARG A 93 -6.78 -1.93 -0.24
CA ARG A 93 -6.17 -3.00 -1.04
C ARG A 93 -5.66 -2.52 -2.38
N ASN A 94 -6.45 -1.67 -3.03
CA ASN A 94 -6.14 -1.13 -4.34
C ASN A 94 -5.27 0.12 -4.25
N LYS A 95 -5.55 1.02 -3.28
CA LYS A 95 -4.85 2.30 -3.14
C LYS A 95 -3.41 2.13 -2.68
N TYR A 96 -3.16 1.18 -1.77
CA TYR A 96 -1.89 0.92 -1.11
C TYR A 96 -1.51 -0.56 -1.17
N PRO A 97 -1.36 -1.15 -2.38
CA PRO A 97 -1.08 -2.57 -2.53
C PRO A 97 0.23 -2.98 -1.85
N GLU A 98 1.21 -2.07 -1.77
CA GLU A 98 2.47 -2.27 -1.06
C GLU A 98 2.33 -2.56 0.45
N PHE A 99 1.19 -2.19 1.04
CA PHE A 99 0.83 -2.52 2.43
C PHE A 99 -0.19 -3.67 2.47
N PHE A 100 -1.21 -3.63 1.60
CA PHE A 100 -2.41 -4.46 1.76
C PHE A 100 -2.47 -5.72 0.90
N ALA A 101 -1.61 -5.90 -0.12
CA ALA A 101 -1.74 -7.03 -1.06
C ALA A 101 -1.67 -8.41 -0.37
N SER A 102 -0.91 -8.53 0.72
CA SER A 102 -0.79 -9.75 1.52
C SER A 102 -2.01 -10.04 2.41
N HIS A 103 -2.88 -9.05 2.65
CA HIS A 103 -4.07 -9.15 3.47
C HIS A 103 -5.26 -9.62 2.63
N THR A 104 -5.43 -10.93 2.43
CA THR A 104 -6.49 -11.52 1.58
C THR A 104 -7.81 -11.80 2.29
N TYR A 105 -7.90 -11.49 3.58
CA TYR A 105 -9.10 -11.71 4.38
C TYR A 105 -9.37 -10.57 5.35
N PHE A 106 -10.58 -10.01 5.27
CA PHE A 106 -11.07 -9.00 6.19
C PHE A 106 -12.30 -9.50 6.93
N TYR A 107 -12.37 -9.21 8.22
CA TYR A 107 -13.59 -9.43 8.98
C TYR A 107 -13.85 -8.30 9.97
N CYS A 108 -15.13 -7.96 10.09
CA CYS A 108 -15.61 -6.95 11.04
C CYS A 108 -16.91 -7.43 11.68
N THR A 109 -16.89 -7.62 13.00
CA THR A 109 -18.05 -8.13 13.77
C THR A 109 -18.44 -7.17 14.89
N ARG A 110 -19.71 -7.28 15.32
CA ARG A 110 -20.20 -6.56 16.50
C ARG A 110 -19.84 -7.36 17.74
N GLU A 111 -19.20 -6.70 18.69
CA GLU A 111 -18.78 -7.25 19.98
C GLU A 111 -19.21 -6.34 21.14
N LYS A 112 -18.86 -6.74 22.36
CA LYS A 112 -18.95 -5.90 23.55
C LYS A 112 -17.58 -5.72 24.19
N ALA A 113 -17.23 -4.48 24.49
CA ALA A 113 -16.02 -4.11 25.22
C ALA A 113 -16.39 -3.18 26.37
N TYR A 114 -15.96 -3.47 27.60
CA TYR A 114 -16.23 -2.62 28.77
C TYR A 114 -17.73 -2.28 28.98
N GLY A 115 -18.62 -3.22 28.67
CA GLY A 115 -20.08 -3.01 28.75
C GLY A 115 -20.66 -2.08 27.66
N ARG A 116 -19.85 -1.69 26.67
CA ARG A 116 -20.24 -0.87 25.52
C ARG A 116 -20.25 -1.71 24.24
N PRO A 117 -21.05 -1.32 23.22
CA PRO A 117 -20.90 -1.86 21.88
C PRO A 117 -19.49 -1.59 21.34
N ALA A 118 -18.92 -2.57 20.66
CA ALA A 118 -17.62 -2.46 20.02
C ALA A 118 -17.63 -3.13 18.64
N LEU A 119 -16.72 -2.73 17.76
CA LEU A 119 -16.39 -3.49 16.57
C LEU A 119 -15.10 -4.27 16.83
N ASN A 120 -15.10 -5.56 16.48
CA ASN A 120 -13.86 -6.32 16.34
C ASN A 120 -13.50 -6.32 14.85
N VAL A 121 -12.38 -5.69 14.52
CA VAL A 121 -11.91 -5.45 13.15
C VAL A 121 -10.59 -6.17 12.96
N SER A 122 -10.45 -6.89 11.85
CA SER A 122 -9.24 -7.65 11.58
C SER A 122 -8.91 -7.75 10.10
N ILE A 123 -7.61 -7.64 9.82
CA ILE A 123 -7.00 -7.77 8.49
C ILE A 123 -6.02 -8.94 8.57
N ASN A 124 -6.19 -9.97 7.75
CA ASN A 124 -5.37 -11.19 7.77
C ASN A 124 -5.19 -11.74 6.36
N SER A 125 -4.51 -12.88 6.26
CA SER A 125 -4.36 -13.64 5.02
C SER A 125 -4.99 -15.03 5.16
N LEU A 126 -5.53 -15.54 4.06
CA LEU A 126 -5.91 -16.96 3.93
C LEU A 126 -4.69 -17.86 3.69
N GLU A 127 -3.59 -17.29 3.19
CA GLU A 127 -2.39 -18.04 2.79
C GLU A 127 -1.29 -18.05 3.86
N PHE A 128 -1.31 -17.04 4.74
CA PHE A 128 -0.22 -16.74 5.68
C PHE A 128 -0.74 -16.50 7.10
N GLU A 129 0.01 -17.02 8.07
CA GLU A 129 -0.16 -16.68 9.48
C GLU A 129 0.32 -15.24 9.76
N SER A 130 -0.22 -14.60 10.81
CA SER A 130 0.14 -13.22 11.18
C SER A 130 1.65 -12.98 11.33
N LYS A 131 2.39 -13.96 11.88
CA LYS A 131 3.84 -13.82 12.04
C LYS A 131 4.57 -13.82 10.69
N ASP A 132 4.12 -14.64 9.76
CA ASP A 132 4.68 -14.72 8.41
C ASP A 132 4.39 -13.43 7.62
N LEU A 133 3.19 -12.86 7.77
CA LEU A 133 2.85 -11.54 7.22
C LEU A 133 3.81 -10.44 7.70
N GLN A 134 4.08 -10.37 9.01
CA GLN A 134 5.03 -9.40 9.57
C GLN A 134 6.44 -9.61 9.02
N ASP A 135 6.92 -10.85 9.02
CA ASP A 135 8.28 -11.16 8.58
C ASP A 135 8.47 -10.87 7.08
N LYS A 136 7.50 -11.24 6.23
CA LYS A 136 7.50 -10.95 4.80
C LYS A 136 7.42 -9.45 4.52
N LYS A 137 6.53 -8.72 5.19
CA LYS A 137 6.45 -7.26 5.07
C LYS A 137 7.78 -6.60 5.43
N ARG A 138 8.38 -6.99 6.57
CA ARG A 138 9.68 -6.48 7.00
C ARG A 138 10.78 -6.75 5.95
N ILE A 139 10.91 -7.98 5.48
CA ILE A 139 11.91 -8.36 4.46
C ILE A 139 11.69 -7.59 3.16
N PHE A 140 10.43 -7.45 2.72
CA PHE A 140 10.10 -6.67 1.52
C PHE A 140 10.56 -5.21 1.66
N PHE A 141 10.22 -4.55 2.76
CA PHE A 141 10.60 -3.16 3.01
C PHE A 141 12.11 -2.96 3.19
N GLU A 142 12.79 -3.89 3.86
CA GLU A 142 14.26 -3.91 3.96
C GLU A 142 14.90 -4.06 2.58
N THR A 143 14.42 -5.01 1.77
CA THR A 143 14.93 -5.26 0.40
C THR A 143 14.72 -4.04 -0.51
N ALA A 144 13.56 -3.38 -0.40
CA ALA A 144 13.27 -2.16 -1.13
C ALA A 144 14.19 -1.01 -0.71
N LYS A 145 14.45 -0.85 0.59
CA LYS A 145 15.38 0.14 1.09
C LYS A 145 16.80 -0.11 0.59
N GLU A 146 17.29 -1.34 0.71
CA GLU A 146 18.62 -1.73 0.22
C GLU A 146 18.77 -1.48 -1.29
N THR A 147 17.71 -1.73 -2.06
CA THR A 147 17.68 -1.43 -3.49
C THR A 147 17.80 0.07 -3.78
N VAL A 148 17.05 0.91 -3.07
CA VAL A 148 17.12 2.37 -3.24
C VAL A 148 18.47 2.92 -2.80
N ASP A 149 18.99 2.44 -1.66
CA ASP A 149 20.33 2.82 -1.17
C ASP A 149 21.40 2.48 -2.22
N ASP A 150 21.37 1.28 -2.81
CA ASP A 150 22.31 0.85 -3.85
C ASP A 150 22.27 1.74 -5.10
N LEU A 151 21.06 2.10 -5.56
CA LEU A 151 20.86 3.00 -6.70
C LEU A 151 21.43 4.41 -6.43
N ILE A 152 21.33 4.89 -5.19
CA ILE A 152 21.85 6.21 -4.78
C ILE A 152 23.39 6.18 -4.61
N ASP A 153 23.91 5.12 -4.02
CA ASP A 153 25.34 4.94 -3.79
C ASP A 153 26.10 4.85 -5.12
N HIS A 154 25.52 4.16 -6.11
CA HIS A 154 26.06 4.05 -7.47
C HIS A 154 25.71 5.22 -8.39
N LYS A 155 25.05 6.27 -7.89
CA LYS A 155 24.68 7.48 -8.67
C LYS A 155 23.79 7.18 -9.87
N VAL A 156 23.01 6.10 -9.80
CA VAL A 156 21.93 5.84 -10.74
C VAL A 156 20.76 6.77 -10.41
N ILE A 157 20.42 6.90 -9.12
CA ILE A 157 19.47 7.89 -8.61
C ILE A 157 20.22 9.00 -7.85
N ASP A 158 19.85 10.24 -8.16
CA ASP A 158 20.14 11.44 -7.36
C ASP A 158 18.80 11.94 -6.83
N LEU A 159 18.66 12.10 -5.53
CA LEU A 159 17.38 12.51 -4.92
C LEU A 159 16.94 13.93 -5.35
N GLU A 160 17.87 14.73 -5.86
CA GLU A 160 17.62 16.08 -6.39
C GLU A 160 17.22 16.08 -7.88
N MET A 161 17.24 14.92 -8.57
CA MET A 161 16.70 14.83 -9.93
C MET A 161 15.16 14.91 -9.92
N ASN A 162 14.58 15.22 -11.08
CA ASN A 162 13.13 15.35 -11.20
C ASN A 162 12.40 14.03 -10.92
N ASP A 163 11.10 14.11 -10.59
CA ASP A 163 10.33 12.93 -10.21
C ASP A 163 10.16 11.96 -11.39
N TYR A 164 10.07 12.48 -12.62
CA TYR A 164 9.97 11.67 -13.83
C TYR A 164 11.15 10.70 -14.02
N ASP A 165 12.38 11.20 -13.91
CA ASP A 165 13.60 10.42 -14.11
C ASP A 165 13.76 9.37 -13.01
N LYS A 166 13.49 9.72 -11.74
CA LYS A 166 13.45 8.76 -10.62
C LYS A 166 12.43 7.65 -10.90
N ALA A 167 11.23 8.03 -11.30
CA ALA A 167 10.15 7.08 -11.58
C ALA A 167 10.49 6.15 -12.75
N LYS A 168 11.14 6.66 -13.79
CA LYS A 168 11.55 5.88 -14.97
C LYS A 168 12.62 4.86 -14.62
N ILE A 169 13.65 5.26 -13.86
CA ILE A 169 14.71 4.35 -13.40
C ILE A 169 14.11 3.21 -12.57
N LEU A 170 13.20 3.54 -11.64
CA LEU A 170 12.57 2.54 -10.78
C LEU A 170 11.61 1.63 -11.56
N PHE A 171 10.95 2.15 -12.61
CA PHE A 171 10.12 1.36 -13.51
C PHE A 171 10.96 0.33 -14.24
N GLU A 172 12.07 0.76 -14.85
CA GLU A 172 13.03 -0.13 -15.51
C GLU A 172 13.58 -1.16 -14.52
N TRP A 173 13.89 -0.76 -13.28
CA TRP A 173 14.38 -1.69 -12.26
C TRP A 173 13.36 -2.78 -11.96
N VAL A 174 12.10 -2.44 -11.67
CA VAL A 174 11.06 -3.44 -11.35
C VAL A 174 10.84 -4.38 -12.52
N VAL A 175 10.70 -3.81 -13.72
CA VAL A 175 10.54 -4.55 -14.97
C VAL A 175 11.68 -5.54 -15.22
N PHE A 176 12.93 -5.16 -15.01
CA PHE A 176 14.08 -6.05 -15.22
C PHE A 176 14.31 -7.07 -14.10
N ASN A 177 13.82 -6.80 -12.89
CA ASN A 177 14.11 -7.59 -11.69
C ASN A 177 12.92 -8.45 -11.23
N THR A 178 11.85 -8.54 -12.01
CA THR A 178 10.70 -9.38 -11.69
C THR A 178 10.29 -10.18 -12.92
N THR A 179 9.92 -11.44 -12.72
CA THR A 179 9.34 -12.31 -13.76
C THR A 179 7.84 -12.46 -13.54
N TYR A 180 7.05 -12.39 -14.62
CA TYR A 180 5.61 -12.55 -14.48
C TYR A 180 5.20 -14.01 -14.20
N ASP A 181 4.40 -14.24 -13.16
CA ASP A 181 3.87 -15.55 -12.76
C ASP A 181 2.63 -15.93 -13.60
N TYR A 182 2.85 -16.41 -14.81
CA TYR A 182 1.76 -16.87 -15.70
C TYR A 182 1.02 -18.11 -15.19
N ASP A 183 1.69 -18.95 -14.39
CA ASP A 183 1.14 -20.22 -13.92
C ASP A 183 0.46 -20.10 -12.55
N PHE A 184 0.52 -18.92 -11.93
CA PHE A 184 -0.03 -18.63 -10.60
C PHE A 184 0.44 -19.62 -9.54
N VAL A 185 1.71 -20.02 -9.60
CA VAL A 185 2.28 -21.07 -8.74
C VAL A 185 2.77 -20.54 -7.40
N MET A 186 3.11 -19.25 -7.31
CA MET A 186 3.70 -18.67 -6.10
C MET A 186 2.65 -18.07 -5.19
N LYS A 187 2.68 -18.37 -3.88
CA LYS A 187 1.72 -17.81 -2.90
C LYS A 187 1.84 -16.30 -2.77
N ASP A 188 3.08 -15.80 -2.79
CA ASP A 188 3.40 -14.38 -2.62
C ASP A 188 3.28 -13.57 -3.91
N ARG A 189 2.85 -14.17 -5.04
CA ARG A 189 2.84 -13.54 -6.37
C ARG A 189 2.12 -12.19 -6.44
N GLN A 190 1.12 -11.96 -5.57
CA GLN A 190 0.38 -10.70 -5.54
C GLN A 190 1.06 -9.61 -4.71
N THR A 191 2.14 -9.92 -4.01
CA THR A 191 2.77 -9.04 -3.03
C THR A 191 4.07 -8.44 -3.56
N GLY A 192 4.46 -7.30 -3.00
CA GLY A 192 5.80 -6.74 -3.24
C GLY A 192 6.93 -7.66 -2.78
N TYR A 193 6.69 -8.55 -1.80
CA TYR A 193 7.63 -9.61 -1.42
C TYR A 193 7.87 -10.57 -2.59
N GLY A 194 6.81 -11.03 -3.26
CA GLY A 194 6.94 -11.88 -4.45
C GLY A 194 7.78 -11.22 -5.54
N ALA A 195 7.52 -9.93 -5.82
CA ALA A 195 8.25 -9.18 -6.83
C ALA A 195 9.72 -8.91 -6.45
N MET A 196 9.99 -8.39 -5.26
CA MET A 196 11.33 -7.93 -4.88
C MET A 196 12.22 -9.03 -4.29
N VAL A 197 11.64 -10.04 -3.64
CA VAL A 197 12.38 -11.09 -2.92
C VAL A 197 12.37 -12.38 -3.72
N ASP A 198 11.19 -12.89 -4.06
CA ASP A 198 11.07 -14.13 -4.84
C ASP A 198 11.39 -13.91 -6.33
N LYS A 199 11.42 -12.65 -6.78
CA LYS A 199 11.68 -12.23 -8.18
C LYS A 199 10.61 -12.73 -9.15
N ILE A 200 9.42 -13.05 -8.65
CA ILE A 200 8.30 -13.57 -9.45
C ILE A 200 6.95 -13.09 -8.89
N ALA A 201 6.13 -12.46 -9.73
CA ALA A 201 4.88 -11.84 -9.31
C ALA A 201 3.85 -11.74 -10.44
N VAL A 202 2.60 -11.45 -10.08
CA VAL A 202 1.57 -10.96 -11.00
C VAL A 202 1.42 -9.45 -10.83
N CYS A 203 0.48 -8.82 -11.56
CA CYS A 203 0.34 -7.37 -11.64
C CYS A 203 0.30 -6.63 -10.29
N GLU A 204 -0.42 -7.15 -9.30
CA GLU A 204 -0.49 -6.56 -7.94
C GLU A 204 0.88 -6.52 -7.24
N GLY A 205 1.73 -7.52 -7.47
CA GLY A 205 3.08 -7.57 -6.90
C GLY A 205 4.04 -6.58 -7.57
N TYR A 206 3.94 -6.41 -8.89
CA TYR A 206 4.71 -5.38 -9.63
C TYR A 206 4.35 -3.98 -9.15
N VAL A 207 3.05 -3.66 -9.05
CA VAL A 207 2.57 -2.36 -8.58
C VAL A 207 2.95 -2.14 -7.10
N SER A 208 2.86 -3.17 -6.26
CA SER A 208 3.31 -3.10 -4.86
C SER A 208 4.78 -2.72 -4.75
N ALA A 209 5.67 -3.39 -5.49
CA ALA A 209 7.10 -3.10 -5.48
C ALA A 209 7.37 -1.68 -6.00
N TYR A 210 6.77 -1.32 -7.14
CA TYR A 210 6.99 -0.05 -7.78
C TYR A 210 6.51 1.14 -6.93
N ASN A 211 5.31 1.05 -6.36
CA ASN A 211 4.77 2.09 -5.49
C ASN A 211 5.66 2.32 -4.26
N LEU A 212 6.15 1.25 -3.63
CA LEU A 212 7.02 1.38 -2.46
C LEU A 212 8.34 2.09 -2.83
N LEU A 213 8.96 1.70 -3.94
CA LEU A 213 10.20 2.33 -4.42
C LEU A 213 10.00 3.82 -4.71
N LEU A 214 8.88 4.20 -5.35
CA LEU A 214 8.53 5.61 -5.58
C LEU A 214 8.42 6.40 -4.27
N ARG A 215 7.74 5.84 -3.26
CA ARG A 215 7.62 6.46 -1.94
C ARG A 215 8.98 6.67 -1.27
N MET A 216 9.88 5.70 -1.40
CA MET A 216 11.23 5.74 -0.82
C MET A 216 12.11 6.84 -1.42
N VAL A 217 11.88 7.23 -2.68
CA VAL A 217 12.59 8.35 -3.33
C VAL A 217 11.81 9.69 -3.27
N GLY A 218 10.81 9.77 -2.39
CA GLY A 218 10.08 10.99 -2.06
C GLY A 218 8.80 11.24 -2.86
N ILE A 219 8.44 10.35 -3.80
CA ILE A 219 7.22 10.48 -4.62
C ILE A 219 6.04 9.87 -3.85
N LYS A 220 5.34 10.70 -3.07
CA LYS A 220 4.32 10.24 -2.10
C LYS A 220 2.89 10.18 -2.64
N ASP A 221 2.54 11.00 -3.64
CA ASP A 221 1.22 10.92 -4.31
C ASP A 221 1.27 9.81 -5.36
N VAL A 222 1.24 8.59 -4.86
CA VAL A 222 1.26 7.35 -5.63
C VAL A 222 0.21 6.41 -5.06
N ILE A 223 -0.61 5.83 -5.93
CA ILE A 223 -1.64 4.85 -5.56
C ILE A 223 -1.76 3.78 -6.65
N GLY A 224 -2.26 2.59 -6.28
CA GLY A 224 -2.74 1.61 -7.26
C GLY A 224 -4.14 1.94 -7.77
N ILE A 225 -4.41 1.58 -9.03
CA ILE A 225 -5.70 1.71 -9.72
C ILE A 225 -6.06 0.36 -10.30
N VAL A 226 -7.29 -0.10 -10.04
CA VAL A 226 -7.80 -1.36 -10.60
C VAL A 226 -8.77 -1.15 -11.75
N GLY A 227 -8.68 -2.01 -12.76
CA GLY A 227 -9.59 -2.05 -13.89
C GLY A 227 -9.64 -3.42 -14.54
N TYR A 228 -10.07 -3.48 -15.80
CA TYR A 228 -10.17 -4.74 -16.55
C TYR A 228 -9.38 -4.67 -17.84
N SER A 229 -8.54 -5.64 -18.09
CA SER A 229 -7.80 -5.78 -19.35
C SER A 229 -8.06 -7.16 -19.94
N GLU A 230 -8.30 -7.24 -21.26
CA GLU A 230 -8.41 -8.51 -22.01
C GLU A 230 -9.20 -9.63 -21.28
N ASP A 231 -10.31 -9.27 -20.63
CA ASP A 231 -11.24 -10.12 -19.84
C ASP A 231 -10.81 -10.51 -18.40
N ALA A 232 -9.73 -9.95 -17.87
CA ALA A 232 -9.26 -10.16 -16.48
C ALA A 232 -9.12 -8.84 -15.71
N GLY A 233 -9.19 -8.92 -14.38
CA GLY A 233 -8.85 -7.78 -13.52
C GLY A 233 -7.36 -7.44 -13.62
N HIS A 234 -7.04 -6.15 -13.65
CA HIS A 234 -5.66 -5.64 -13.73
C HIS A 234 -5.44 -4.43 -12.83
N ILE A 235 -4.19 -4.16 -12.48
CA ILE A 235 -3.79 -3.05 -11.62
C ILE A 235 -2.55 -2.36 -12.16
N TRP A 236 -2.53 -1.02 -12.10
CA TRP A 236 -1.40 -0.17 -12.46
C TRP A 236 -1.25 0.98 -11.46
N THR A 237 -0.17 1.75 -11.58
CA THR A 237 0.14 2.89 -10.72
C THR A 237 -0.42 4.18 -11.31
N ARG A 238 -1.03 5.01 -10.46
CA ARG A 238 -1.18 6.45 -10.71
C ARG A 238 -0.21 7.19 -9.80
N ALA A 239 0.60 8.07 -10.38
CA ALA A 239 1.51 8.92 -9.63
C ALA A 239 1.36 10.40 -10.04
N VAL A 240 1.81 11.31 -9.19
CA VAL A 240 2.07 12.70 -9.58
C VAL A 240 3.58 12.88 -9.70
N LEU A 241 4.06 13.10 -10.93
CA LEU A 241 5.46 13.36 -11.24
C LEU A 241 5.61 14.79 -11.71
N ASP A 242 6.45 15.58 -11.05
CA ASP A 242 6.72 16.99 -11.42
C ASP A 242 5.42 17.83 -11.54
N GLY A 243 4.42 17.51 -10.71
CA GLY A 243 3.11 18.16 -10.69
C GLY A 243 2.11 17.69 -11.75
N LYS A 244 2.45 16.69 -12.57
CA LYS A 244 1.57 16.08 -13.57
C LYS A 244 1.10 14.70 -13.08
N THR A 245 -0.21 14.45 -13.14
CA THR A 245 -0.75 13.10 -12.95
C THR A 245 -0.41 12.22 -14.14
N VAL A 246 0.16 11.06 -13.87
CA VAL A 246 0.57 10.07 -14.85
C VAL A 246 0.05 8.69 -14.44
N TYR A 247 -0.07 7.79 -15.41
CA TYR A 247 -0.34 6.37 -15.17
C TYR A 247 0.86 5.55 -15.65
N ILE A 248 1.16 4.46 -14.94
CA ILE A 248 2.35 3.64 -15.17
C ILE A 248 1.98 2.19 -14.91
N ASP A 249 2.13 1.33 -15.90
CA ASP A 249 1.91 -0.11 -15.78
C ASP A 249 3.24 -0.88 -15.85
N PRO A 250 3.87 -1.18 -14.70
CA PRO A 250 5.11 -1.95 -14.65
C PRO A 250 4.96 -3.40 -15.12
N THR A 251 3.73 -3.93 -15.18
CA THR A 251 3.47 -5.30 -15.63
C THR A 251 3.50 -5.39 -17.15
N TRP A 252 2.89 -4.44 -17.83
CA TRP A 252 2.86 -4.40 -19.29
C TRP A 252 4.09 -3.77 -19.89
N GLY A 253 4.79 -2.94 -19.12
CA GLY A 253 6.18 -2.55 -19.39
C GLY A 253 7.15 -3.73 -19.39
N ASP A 254 6.80 -4.85 -18.75
CA ASP A 254 7.62 -6.05 -18.69
C ASP A 254 7.80 -6.66 -20.08
N PRO A 255 9.05 -6.74 -20.56
CA PRO A 255 9.31 -7.20 -21.89
C PRO A 255 9.21 -8.71 -21.98
N ARG A 256 8.03 -9.20 -22.38
CA ARG A 256 7.85 -10.57 -22.87
C ARG A 256 8.92 -11.00 -23.91
N ASN A 257 9.56 -10.03 -24.57
CA ASN A 257 10.59 -10.19 -25.62
C ASN A 257 11.90 -9.38 -25.40
N MET A 258 12.31 -9.11 -24.16
CA MET A 258 13.60 -8.47 -23.76
C MET A 258 13.81 -6.96 -24.02
N ASN A 259 12.85 -6.21 -24.59
CA ASN A 259 12.91 -4.74 -24.67
C ASN A 259 11.76 -4.09 -23.89
N ILE A 260 12.08 -3.29 -22.87
CA ILE A 260 11.10 -2.57 -22.05
C ILE A 260 10.11 -1.82 -22.94
N ASP A 261 8.83 -1.99 -22.65
CA ASP A 261 7.76 -1.27 -23.35
C ASP A 261 7.42 0.03 -22.61
N TYR A 262 7.99 1.13 -23.09
CA TYR A 262 7.77 2.45 -22.51
C TYR A 262 6.41 3.05 -22.85
N ASP A 263 5.60 2.43 -23.72
CA ASP A 263 4.23 2.89 -23.98
C ASP A 263 3.34 2.76 -22.72
N TYR A 264 3.81 1.97 -21.74
CA TYR A 264 3.18 1.80 -20.42
C TYR A 264 3.81 2.66 -19.31
N PHE A 265 4.70 3.60 -19.67
CA PHE A 265 5.27 4.58 -18.75
C PHE A 265 4.82 6.01 -19.11
N ASP A 266 4.27 6.74 -18.14
CA ASP A 266 3.58 8.03 -18.38
C ASP A 266 2.48 7.94 -19.44
N ILE A 267 1.68 6.87 -19.37
CA ILE A 267 0.52 6.69 -20.24
C ILE A 267 -0.56 7.70 -19.84
N ASP A 268 -1.11 8.42 -20.82
CA ASP A 268 -2.23 9.30 -20.57
C ASP A 268 -3.53 8.49 -20.32
N ARG A 269 -4.51 9.12 -19.66
CA ARG A 269 -5.75 8.45 -19.27
C ARG A 269 -6.51 7.86 -20.47
N GLU A 270 -6.51 8.54 -21.61
CA GLU A 270 -7.27 8.09 -22.79
C GLU A 270 -6.61 6.85 -23.40
N SER A 271 -5.29 6.87 -23.58
CA SER A 271 -4.51 5.73 -24.05
C SER A 271 -4.61 4.54 -23.10
N LEU A 272 -4.55 4.80 -21.80
CA LEU A 272 -4.75 3.77 -20.76
C LEU A 272 -6.13 3.13 -20.88
N MET A 273 -7.19 3.92 -21.06
CA MET A 273 -8.56 3.42 -21.25
C MET A 273 -8.76 2.60 -22.53
N GLN A 274 -7.97 2.89 -23.57
CA GLN A 274 -8.02 2.14 -24.82
C GLN A 274 -7.30 0.79 -24.68
N ALA A 275 -6.15 0.77 -24.02
CA ALA A 275 -5.37 -0.44 -23.79
C ALA A 275 -5.97 -1.35 -22.70
N HIS A 276 -6.59 -0.78 -21.67
CA HIS A 276 -7.09 -1.47 -20.48
C HIS A 276 -8.62 -1.47 -20.38
N GLY A 277 -9.32 -1.66 -21.51
CA GLY A 277 -10.76 -1.94 -21.55
C GLY A 277 -11.69 -0.82 -21.00
N ARG A 278 -12.71 -0.44 -21.78
CA ARG A 278 -13.71 0.55 -21.32
C ARG A 278 -14.64 0.06 -20.21
N GLN A 279 -14.70 -1.24 -19.94
CA GLN A 279 -15.68 -1.83 -19.02
C GLN A 279 -15.04 -2.05 -17.64
N GLY A 280 -15.41 -1.24 -16.66
CA GLY A 280 -15.19 -1.56 -15.24
C GLY A 280 -13.93 -1.02 -14.58
N ILE A 281 -13.22 -0.05 -15.17
CA ILE A 281 -12.21 0.71 -14.42
C ILE A 281 -12.92 1.46 -13.28
N VAL A 282 -12.52 1.16 -12.03
CA VAL A 282 -13.01 1.90 -10.87
C VAL A 282 -12.15 3.14 -10.73
N TRP A 283 -12.60 4.24 -11.33
CA TRP A 283 -11.96 5.54 -11.18
C TRP A 283 -12.36 6.15 -9.84
N TRP A 284 -11.39 6.30 -8.95
CA TRP A 284 -11.55 7.02 -7.67
C TRP A 284 -11.92 8.49 -7.86
N GLU A 285 -11.59 9.07 -9.03
CA GLU A 285 -11.91 10.45 -9.40
C GLU A 285 -13.40 10.66 -9.73
N ASP A 286 -14.14 9.57 -9.97
CA ASP A 286 -15.58 9.60 -10.26
C ASP A 286 -16.45 9.39 -9.00
N TYR A 287 -15.85 9.41 -7.79
CA TYR A 287 -16.54 9.29 -6.48
C TYR A 287 -16.23 10.44 -5.52
#